data_AF-A0A8S3EWE7-F1
#
_entry.id   AF-A0A8S3EWE7-F1
#
_cell.length_a   1.000
_cell.length_b   1.000
_cell.length_c   1.000
_cell.angle_alpha   90.00
_cell.angle_beta   90.00
_cell.angle_gamma   90.00
#
_symmetry.space_group_name_H-M   'P 1'
#
loop_
_entity.id
_entity.type
_entity.pdbx_description
1 polymer ?
#
loop_
_entity_poly.entity_id
_entity_poly.type
_entity_poly.pdbx_seq_one_letter_code
_entity_poly.pdbx_strand_id
1 'polypeptide(L)'
;MENGTQQLKCLPSGLFSLSSCVHLSGSSVAIPLPIIASNPHFLDSDRSIQDAVDGLIPDDISHRSYMDLEPTTGIIMNGSRRMQFNINVVNDSKIDAISHIHPLVYPMIWVDEHAEIDQPNADIFHKKVYVPLLLLTVFKYVIIAIGTTLLITVISLVVFSRYK
;
A
#
# COMPACT_ATOMS: atom_id res chain seq x y z
N MET A 1 19.75 30.55 -26.37
CA MET A 1 19.35 29.66 -27.48
C MET A 1 20.22 28.44 -27.34
N GLU A 2 19.90 27.53 -26.43
CA GLU A 2 18.99 26.42 -26.68
C GLU A 2 17.69 26.49 -25.87
N ASN A 3 16.62 26.03 -26.50
CA ASN A 3 15.21 26.19 -26.17
C ASN A 3 14.62 24.77 -26.18
N GLY A 4 13.81 24.40 -25.19
CA GLY A 4 13.09 23.12 -25.20
C GLY A 4 13.17 22.38 -23.88
N THR A 5 12.02 22.25 -23.21
CA THR A 5 11.65 21.20 -22.25
C THR A 5 12.79 20.26 -21.81
N GLN A 6 13.35 20.51 -20.62
CA GLN A 6 14.08 19.48 -19.89
C GLN A 6 13.07 18.36 -19.60
N GLN A 7 13.03 17.38 -20.48
CA GLN A 7 12.19 16.20 -20.38
C GLN A 7 12.38 15.65 -18.97
N LEU A 8 11.30 15.58 -18.18
CA LEU A 8 11.36 15.00 -16.85
C LEU A 8 11.77 13.54 -17.05
N LYS A 9 13.07 13.27 -16.96
CA LYS A 9 13.63 11.94 -17.15
C LYS A 9 13.31 11.16 -15.89
N CYS A 10 12.15 10.52 -15.91
CA CYS A 10 11.73 9.63 -14.84
C CYS A 10 12.74 8.49 -14.70
N LEU A 11 12.87 7.96 -13.47
CA LEU A 11 13.59 6.72 -13.26
C LEU A 11 12.88 5.58 -14.02
N PRO A 12 13.62 4.52 -14.39
CA PRO A 12 13.01 3.29 -14.87
C PRO A 12 11.93 2.77 -13.93
N SER A 13 10.97 2.04 -14.49
CA SER A 13 9.85 1.46 -13.74
C SER A 13 10.32 0.65 -12.53
N GLY A 14 9.54 0.71 -11.45
CA GLY A 14 9.82 0.01 -10.18
C GLY A 14 10.78 0.74 -9.22
N LEU A 15 11.30 1.90 -9.64
CA LEU A 15 12.17 2.74 -8.81
C LEU A 15 11.48 4.03 -8.36
N PHE A 16 11.78 4.46 -7.14
CA PHE A 16 11.25 5.69 -6.54
C PHE A 16 12.37 6.50 -5.87
N SER A 17 12.57 7.75 -6.27
CA SER A 17 13.62 8.59 -5.66
C SER A 17 13.19 9.11 -4.29
N LEU A 18 14.02 8.88 -3.28
CA LEU A 18 13.86 9.44 -1.93
C LEU A 18 14.77 10.64 -1.67
N SER A 19 15.48 11.14 -2.68
CA SER A 19 16.46 12.22 -2.53
C SER A 19 15.87 13.52 -1.99
N SER A 20 14.62 13.84 -2.32
CA SER A 20 13.91 15.00 -1.79
C SER A 20 13.36 14.79 -0.38
N CYS A 21 13.38 13.56 0.14
CA CYS A 21 12.85 13.23 1.46
C CYS A 21 13.99 13.01 2.46
N VAL A 22 15.09 12.40 2.02
CA VAL A 22 16.20 12.00 2.88
C VAL A 22 17.38 12.94 2.68
N HIS A 23 17.69 13.70 3.72
CA HIS A 23 18.78 14.67 3.74
C HIS A 23 19.73 14.37 4.90
N LEU A 24 20.99 14.77 4.74
CA LEU A 24 21.95 14.74 5.85
C LEU A 24 21.56 15.79 6.90
N SER A 25 21.14 15.32 8.07
CA SER A 25 20.84 16.18 9.23
C SER A 25 22.14 16.63 9.90
N GLY A 26 22.30 17.94 10.13
CA GLY A 26 23.47 18.52 10.81
C GLY A 26 24.28 19.55 10.01
N SER A 27 23.87 19.86 8.77
CA SER A 27 24.43 20.96 7.97
C SER A 27 23.43 22.12 7.88
N SER A 28 23.92 23.37 7.82
CA SER A 28 23.11 24.57 7.54
C SER A 28 22.42 24.54 6.16
N VAL A 29 22.73 23.52 5.35
CA VAL A 29 22.20 23.26 4.01
C VAL A 29 21.68 21.82 3.97
N ALA A 30 20.43 21.65 3.53
CA ALA A 30 19.86 20.33 3.27
C ALA A 30 20.53 19.70 2.05
N ILE A 31 21.39 18.71 2.27
CA ILE A 31 22.07 17.97 1.19
C ILE A 31 21.26 16.70 0.91
N PRO A 32 20.65 16.56 -0.28
CA PRO A 32 19.86 15.38 -0.64
C PRO A 32 20.76 14.15 -0.77
N LEU A 33 20.31 13.02 -0.24
CA LEU A 33 21.01 11.75 -0.40
C LEU A 33 20.51 11.00 -1.64
N PRO A 34 21.38 10.34 -2.43
CA PRO A 34 21.00 9.65 -3.66
C PRO A 34 20.33 8.29 -3.40
N ILE A 35 19.34 8.27 -2.51
CA ILE A 35 18.63 7.05 -2.08
C ILE A 35 17.44 6.81 -3.02
N ILE A 36 17.33 5.58 -3.52
CA ILE A 36 16.24 5.09 -4.37
C ILE A 36 15.55 3.93 -3.65
N ALA A 37 14.23 3.98 -3.53
CA ALA A 37 13.43 2.87 -3.06
C ALA A 37 12.97 1.99 -4.23
N SER A 38 12.85 0.69 -3.98
CA SER A 38 12.25 -0.30 -4.87
C SER A 38 11.60 -1.42 -4.07
N ASN A 39 10.95 -2.37 -4.74
CA ASN A 39 10.67 -3.66 -4.10
C ASN A 39 12.00 -4.43 -3.88
N PRO A 40 12.03 -5.37 -2.92
CA PRO A 40 13.17 -6.27 -2.74
C PRO A 40 13.54 -7.02 -4.01
N HIS A 41 14.85 -7.19 -4.20
CA HIS A 41 15.45 -7.78 -5.40
C HIS A 41 14.99 -7.14 -6.72
N PHE A 42 14.57 -5.87 -6.66
CA PHE A 42 14.00 -5.14 -7.78
C PHE A 42 12.78 -5.83 -8.43
N LEU A 43 11.97 -6.55 -7.63
CA LEU A 43 10.70 -7.12 -8.08
C LEU A 43 9.84 -6.05 -8.78
N ASP A 44 9.25 -6.39 -9.93
CA ASP A 44 8.45 -5.50 -10.80
C ASP A 44 9.21 -4.29 -11.40
N SER A 45 10.54 -4.22 -11.25
CA SER A 45 11.34 -3.16 -11.89
C SER A 45 11.69 -3.49 -13.33
N ASP A 46 12.11 -2.48 -14.10
CA ASP A 46 12.59 -2.67 -15.47
C ASP A 46 13.72 -3.71 -15.54
N ARG A 47 13.76 -4.52 -16.62
CA ARG A 47 14.79 -5.57 -16.79
C ARG A 47 16.21 -5.03 -16.77
N SER A 48 16.43 -3.82 -17.30
CA SER A 48 17.73 -3.17 -17.25
C SER A 48 18.24 -2.93 -15.83
N ILE A 49 17.35 -2.85 -14.84
CA ILE A 49 17.71 -2.73 -13.41
C ILE A 49 17.96 -4.11 -12.79
N GLN A 50 17.12 -5.10 -13.10
CA GLN A 50 17.26 -6.47 -12.57
C GLN A 50 18.55 -7.15 -13.09
N ASP A 51 18.90 -6.90 -14.34
CA ASP A 51 20.06 -7.54 -14.99
C ASP A 51 21.38 -6.80 -14.70
N ALA A 52 21.33 -5.62 -14.05
CA ALA A 52 22.51 -4.81 -13.77
C ALA A 52 23.33 -5.30 -12.56
N VAL A 53 22.77 -6.19 -11.74
CA VAL A 53 23.42 -6.69 -10.52
C VAL A 53 23.24 -8.19 -10.41
N ASP A 54 24.35 -8.92 -10.31
CA ASP A 54 24.33 -10.37 -10.13
C ASP A 54 23.82 -10.76 -8.73
N GLY A 55 23.14 -11.90 -8.63
CA GLY A 55 22.66 -12.46 -7.35
C GLY A 55 21.27 -11.98 -6.91
N LEU A 56 20.57 -11.22 -7.75
CA LEU A 56 19.17 -10.85 -7.53
C LEU A 56 18.24 -12.02 -7.88
N ILE A 57 17.30 -12.35 -6.98
CA ILE A 57 16.30 -13.40 -7.18
C ILE A 57 14.93 -12.79 -6.83
N PRO A 58 14.34 -11.97 -7.73
CA PRO A 58 13.00 -11.44 -7.51
C PRO A 58 11.99 -12.59 -7.44
N ASP A 59 11.11 -12.54 -6.44
CA ASP A 59 10.12 -13.58 -6.15
C ASP A 59 8.88 -12.90 -5.57
N ASP A 60 7.72 -13.26 -6.11
CA ASP A 60 6.45 -12.65 -5.72
C ASP A 60 6.08 -12.95 -4.26
N ILE A 61 6.38 -14.16 -3.77
CA ILE A 61 5.94 -14.60 -2.45
C ILE A 61 6.75 -13.89 -1.36
N SER A 62 8.07 -13.84 -1.51
CA SER A 62 8.97 -13.25 -0.51
C SER A 62 9.17 -11.75 -0.65
N HIS A 63 8.96 -11.15 -1.82
CA HIS A 63 9.33 -9.75 -2.07
C HIS A 63 8.15 -8.81 -2.35
N ARG A 64 6.92 -9.32 -2.59
CA ARG A 64 5.75 -8.46 -2.76
C ARG A 64 5.23 -7.95 -1.41
N SER A 65 4.92 -6.66 -1.33
CA SER A 65 4.17 -6.13 -0.18
C SER A 65 2.69 -6.49 -0.28
N TYR A 66 2.05 -6.83 0.83
CA TYR A 66 0.61 -7.11 0.89
C TYR A 66 -0.02 -6.54 2.16
N MET A 67 -1.34 -6.35 2.12
CA MET A 67 -2.13 -5.81 3.20
C MET A 67 -3.55 -6.37 3.15
N ASP A 68 -3.90 -7.16 4.15
CA ASP A 68 -5.23 -7.75 4.31
C ASP A 68 -6.08 -6.78 5.13
N LEU A 69 -7.03 -6.13 4.46
CA LEU A 69 -7.90 -5.12 5.04
C LEU A 69 -9.25 -5.72 5.42
N GLU A 70 -9.73 -5.40 6.62
CA GLU A 70 -11.11 -5.69 6.98
C GLU A 70 -12.06 -4.77 6.20
N PRO A 71 -13.05 -5.32 5.45
CA PRO A 71 -13.79 -4.56 4.45
C PRO A 71 -14.70 -3.45 5.02
N THR A 72 -15.13 -3.54 6.28
CA THR A 72 -16.06 -2.59 6.89
C THR A 72 -15.35 -1.38 7.49
N THR A 73 -14.25 -1.62 8.21
CA THR A 73 -13.51 -0.64 8.99
C THR A 73 -12.24 -0.17 8.31
N GLY A 74 -11.71 -0.94 7.34
CA GLY A 74 -10.45 -0.66 6.65
C GLY A 74 -9.20 -0.90 7.52
N ILE A 75 -9.34 -1.55 8.68
CA ILE A 75 -8.21 -1.88 9.55
C ILE A 75 -7.41 -3.03 8.93
N ILE A 76 -6.08 -2.96 9.06
CA ILE A 76 -5.16 -4.02 8.63
C ILE A 76 -5.22 -5.17 9.64
N MET A 77 -5.58 -6.36 9.17
CA MET A 77 -5.63 -7.58 9.99
C MET A 77 -4.31 -8.37 9.90
N ASN A 78 -3.68 -8.35 8.74
CA ASN A 78 -2.40 -8.98 8.44
C ASN A 78 -1.74 -8.19 7.31
N GLY A 79 -0.43 -8.01 7.35
CA GLY A 79 0.28 -7.29 6.31
C GLY A 79 1.78 -7.45 6.43
N SER A 80 2.44 -7.28 5.30
CA SER A 80 3.89 -7.17 5.23
C SER A 80 4.24 -6.08 4.23
N ARG A 81 4.95 -5.05 4.71
CA ARG A 81 5.48 -3.97 3.91
C ARG A 81 6.96 -4.24 3.69
N ARG A 82 7.31 -4.50 2.43
CA ARG A 82 8.65 -4.85 2.00
C ARG A 82 9.21 -3.76 1.11
N MET A 83 10.38 -3.24 1.47
CA MET A 83 11.02 -2.15 0.73
C MET A 83 12.52 -2.34 0.70
N GLN A 84 13.12 -2.08 -0.47
CA GLN A 84 14.56 -2.07 -0.67
C GLN A 84 15.06 -0.65 -0.82
N PHE A 85 16.15 -0.35 -0.12
CA PHE A 85 16.88 0.90 -0.21
C PHE A 85 18.13 0.67 -1.07
N ASN A 86 18.28 1.53 -2.06
CA ASN A 86 19.33 1.48 -3.05
C ASN A 86 20.04 2.83 -3.13
N ILE A 87 21.28 2.84 -3.60
CA ILE A 87 22.05 4.06 -3.87
C ILE A 87 22.15 4.24 -5.38
N ASN A 88 21.80 5.42 -5.88
CA ASN A 88 22.05 5.78 -7.26
C ASN A 88 23.52 6.17 -7.43
N VAL A 89 24.31 5.27 -8.03
CA VAL A 89 25.72 5.51 -8.31
C VAL A 89 25.83 6.13 -9.69
N VAL A 90 26.37 7.35 -9.76
CA VAL A 90 26.69 8.04 -11.01
C VAL A 90 28.20 8.17 -11.13
N ASN A 91 28.71 8.07 -12.35
CA ASN A 91 30.12 8.33 -12.59
C ASN A 91 30.39 9.82 -12.35
N ASP A 92 31.37 10.11 -11.48
CA ASP A 92 31.92 11.45 -11.29
C ASP A 92 33.44 11.40 -11.44
N SER A 93 33.97 12.09 -12.45
CA SER A 93 35.40 12.19 -12.72
C SER A 93 36.19 12.90 -11.61
N LYS A 94 35.51 13.56 -10.67
CA LYS A 94 36.12 14.23 -9.52
C LYS A 94 36.36 13.29 -8.34
N ILE A 95 35.75 12.10 -8.36
CA ILE A 95 35.83 11.13 -7.27
C ILE A 95 36.44 9.85 -7.83
N ASP A 96 37.73 9.64 -7.55
CA ASP A 96 38.50 8.51 -8.10
C ASP A 96 37.85 7.14 -7.87
N ALA A 97 37.13 6.97 -6.76
CA ALA A 97 36.45 5.72 -6.43
C ALA A 97 35.28 5.36 -7.36
N ILE A 98 34.61 6.35 -7.97
CA ILE A 98 33.43 6.13 -8.83
C ILE A 98 33.64 6.61 -10.27
N SER A 99 34.82 7.13 -10.59
CA SER A 99 35.18 7.65 -11.92
C SER A 99 35.21 6.58 -13.02
N HIS A 100 35.34 5.30 -12.64
CA HIS A 100 35.37 4.14 -13.54
C HIS A 100 34.16 3.21 -13.36
N ILE A 101 33.21 3.56 -12.50
CA ILE A 101 32.03 2.74 -12.24
C ILE A 101 30.94 3.09 -13.26
N HIS A 102 30.32 2.07 -13.86
CA HIS A 102 29.15 2.26 -14.71
C HIS A 102 27.97 2.76 -13.88
N PRO A 103 27.24 3.80 -14.33
CA PRO A 103 26.08 4.29 -13.60
C PRO A 103 25.05 3.18 -13.38
N LEU A 104 24.68 2.93 -12.13
CA LEU A 104 23.74 1.87 -11.75
C LEU A 104 23.07 2.18 -10.41
N VAL A 105 21.93 1.53 -10.16
CA VAL A 105 21.21 1.62 -8.89
C VAL A 105 21.63 0.43 -8.03
N TYR A 106 22.49 0.68 -7.05
CA TYR A 106 23.13 -0.39 -6.28
C TYR A 106 22.27 -0.76 -5.06
N PRO A 107 21.84 -2.02 -4.91
CA PRO A 107 21.03 -2.46 -3.78
C PRO A 107 21.86 -2.52 -2.50
N MET A 108 21.34 -1.93 -1.41
CA MET A 108 22.04 -1.90 -0.13
C MET A 108 21.41 -2.87 0.88
N ILE A 109 20.13 -2.67 1.15
CA ILE A 109 19.38 -3.43 2.15
C ILE A 109 17.90 -3.42 1.79
N TRP A 110 17.21 -4.49 2.13
CA TRP A 110 15.75 -4.52 2.14
C TRP A 110 15.25 -4.87 3.53
N VAL A 111 14.06 -4.40 3.84
CA VAL A 111 13.42 -4.55 5.14
C VAL A 111 12.03 -5.14 4.93
N ASP A 112 11.66 -6.07 5.80
CA ASP A 112 10.29 -6.58 5.96
C ASP A 112 9.71 -6.05 7.26
N GLU A 113 8.70 -5.19 7.14
CA GLU A 113 7.87 -4.74 8.25
C GLU A 113 6.57 -5.54 8.24
N HIS A 114 6.48 -6.53 9.13
CA HIS A 114 5.33 -7.43 9.24
C HIS A 114 4.46 -7.10 10.46
N ALA A 115 3.14 -7.11 10.26
CA ALA A 115 2.15 -6.90 11.31
C ALA A 115 0.96 -7.86 11.11
N GLU A 116 0.60 -8.59 12.17
CA GLU A 116 -0.54 -9.49 12.21
C GLU A 116 -1.30 -9.32 13.53
N ILE A 117 -2.63 -9.36 13.46
CA ILE A 117 -3.48 -9.33 14.65
C ILE A 117 -3.41 -10.65 15.41
N ASP A 118 -3.15 -10.56 16.71
CA ASP A 118 -3.21 -11.70 17.60
C ASP A 118 -4.66 -12.11 17.91
N GLN A 119 -4.85 -13.40 18.21
CA GLN A 119 -6.17 -13.97 18.45
C GLN A 119 -7.01 -13.22 19.51
N PRO A 120 -6.46 -12.81 20.67
CA PRO A 120 -7.21 -12.03 21.65
C PRO A 120 -7.75 -10.71 21.10
N ASN A 121 -6.93 -9.96 20.35
CA ASN A 121 -7.36 -8.71 19.75
C ASN A 121 -8.35 -8.92 18.61
N ALA A 122 -8.21 -10.01 17.84
CA ALA A 122 -9.19 -10.41 16.82
C ALA A 122 -10.57 -10.69 17.44
N ASP A 123 -10.62 -11.39 18.58
CA ASP A 123 -11.87 -11.66 19.28
C ASP A 123 -12.52 -10.38 19.83
N ILE A 124 -11.69 -9.46 20.36
CA ILE A 124 -12.16 -8.14 20.83
C ILE A 124 -12.72 -7.34 19.66
N PHE A 125 -12.01 -7.32 18.52
CA PHE A 125 -12.47 -6.65 17.31
C PHE A 125 -13.81 -7.21 16.85
N HIS A 126 -13.94 -8.55 16.77
CA HIS A 126 -15.17 -9.20 16.35
C HIS A 126 -16.36 -8.84 17.25
N LYS A 127 -16.16 -8.87 18.57
CA LYS A 127 -17.19 -8.50 19.55
C LYS A 127 -17.58 -7.02 19.50
N LYS A 128 -16.63 -6.13 19.21
CA LYS A 128 -16.89 -4.68 19.20
C LYS A 128 -17.44 -4.17 17.88
N VAL A 129 -17.15 -4.85 16.77
CA VAL A 129 -17.51 -4.39 15.43
C VAL A 129 -18.65 -5.23 14.83
N TYR A 130 -18.45 -6.54 14.67
CA TYR A 130 -19.42 -7.38 13.97
C TYR A 130 -20.68 -7.67 14.78
N VAL A 131 -20.56 -7.86 16.10
CA VAL A 131 -21.75 -8.14 16.93
C VAL A 131 -22.76 -6.99 16.90
N PRO A 132 -22.39 -5.72 17.13
CA PRO A 132 -23.34 -4.60 17.02
C PRO A 132 -23.91 -4.44 15.61
N LEU A 133 -23.10 -4.59 14.56
CA LEU A 133 -23.55 -4.52 13.17
C LEU A 133 -24.60 -5.59 12.86
N LEU A 134 -24.39 -6.82 13.33
CA LEU A 134 -25.36 -7.90 13.19
C LEU A 134 -26.65 -7.60 13.94
N LEU A 135 -26.56 -7.14 15.19
CA LEU A 135 -27.74 -6.78 15.98
C LEU A 135 -28.58 -5.69 15.33
N LEU A 136 -27.95 -4.62 14.84
CA LEU A 136 -28.62 -3.54 14.11
C LEU A 136 -29.25 -4.05 12.80
N THR A 137 -28.56 -4.95 12.10
CA THR A 137 -29.06 -5.55 10.87
C THR A 137 -30.31 -6.40 11.12
N VAL A 138 -30.29 -7.26 12.13
CA VAL A 138 -31.45 -8.06 12.54
C VAL A 138 -32.60 -7.15 12.95
N PHE A 139 -32.33 -6.15 13.81
CA PHE A 139 -33.33 -5.21 14.29
C PHE A 139 -34.00 -4.44 13.14
N LYS A 140 -33.21 -3.97 12.16
CA LYS A 140 -33.70 -3.33 10.94
C LYS A 140 -34.70 -4.23 10.19
N TYR A 141 -34.35 -5.49 9.97
CA TYR A 141 -35.24 -6.42 9.25
C TYR A 141 -36.51 -6.76 10.03
N VAL A 142 -36.43 -6.85 11.36
CA VAL A 142 -37.60 -7.06 12.22
C VAL A 142 -38.60 -5.90 12.10
N ILE A 143 -38.13 -4.65 12.16
CA ILE A 143 -39.00 -3.47 12.02
C ILE A 143 -39.65 -3.45 10.63
N ILE A 144 -38.89 -3.75 9.57
CA ILE A 144 -39.44 -3.80 8.20
C ILE A 144 -40.53 -4.87 8.09
N ALA A 145 -40.33 -6.06 8.69
CA ALA A 145 -41.34 -7.12 8.69
C ALA A 145 -42.62 -6.71 9.46
N ILE A 146 -42.48 -6.06 10.61
CA ILE A 146 -43.63 -5.56 11.38
C ILE A 146 -44.37 -4.45 10.62
N GLY A 147 -43.64 -3.50 10.02
CA GLY A 147 -44.25 -2.42 9.24
C GLY A 147 -45.00 -2.93 8.01
N THR A 148 -44.42 -3.89 7.29
CA THR A 148 -45.06 -4.48 6.10
C THR A 148 -46.31 -5.29 6.45
N THR A 149 -46.27 -6.09 7.51
CA THR A 149 -47.46 -6.84 7.98
C THR A 149 -48.60 -5.91 8.40
N LEU A 150 -48.32 -4.85 9.17
CA LEU A 150 -49.33 -3.86 9.55
C LEU A 150 -49.95 -3.16 8.32
N LEU A 151 -49.12 -2.74 7.35
CA LEU A 151 -49.63 -2.12 6.12
C LEU A 151 -50.56 -3.07 5.33
N ILE A 152 -50.17 -4.33 5.18
CA ILE A 152 -50.99 -5.34 4.49
C ILE A 152 -52.34 -5.52 5.21
N THR A 153 -52.35 -5.56 6.55
CA THR A 153 -53.59 -5.68 7.31
C THR A 153 -54.52 -4.47 7.11
N VAL A 154 -53.97 -3.25 7.14
CA VAL A 154 -54.75 -2.03 6.91
C VAL A 154 -55.33 -1.99 5.49
N ILE A 155 -54.52 -2.31 4.48
CA ILE A 155 -54.98 -2.36 3.08
C ILE A 155 -56.11 -3.38 2.93
N SER A 156 -55.96 -4.57 3.51
CA SER A 156 -56.98 -5.62 3.46
C SER A 156 -58.30 -5.17 4.09
N LEU A 157 -58.26 -4.48 5.23
CA LEU A 157 -59.43 -3.91 5.89
C LEU A 157 -60.09 -2.80 5.06
N VAL A 158 -59.30 -1.94 4.42
CA VAL A 158 -59.83 -0.86 3.55
C VAL A 158 -60.49 -1.44 2.30
N VAL A 159 -59.89 -2.45 1.67
CA VAL A 159 -60.48 -3.13 0.52
C VAL A 159 -61.79 -3.81 0.92
N PHE A 160 -61.81 -4.55 2.02
CA PHE A 160 -63.03 -5.22 2.50
C PHE A 160 -64.16 -4.23 2.82
N SER A 161 -63.84 -3.06 3.38
CA SER A 161 -64.85 -2.02 3.66
C SER A 161 -65.34 -1.27 2.41
N ARG A 162 -64.61 -1.32 1.29
CA ARG A 162 -65.04 -0.75 0.00
C ARG A 162 -65.88 -1.70 -0.86
N TYR A 163 -65.77 -3.01 -0.62
CA TYR A 163 -66.53 -4.04 -1.35
C TYR A 163 -67.90 -4.34 -0.72
N LYS A 164 -68.18 -3.81 0.48
CA LYS A 164 -69.46 -3.94 1.18
C LYS A 164 -70.28 -2.66 1.03
#